data_AF-A0A6I2MST6-F1
#
_entry.id   AF-A0A6I2MST6-F1
#
_cell.length_a   1.000
_cell.length_b   1.000
_cell.length_c   1.000
_cell.angle_alpha   90.00
_cell.angle_beta   90.00
_cell.angle_gamma   90.00
#
_symmetry.space_group_name_H-M   'P 1'
#
loop_
_entity.id
_entity.type
_entity.pdbx_description
1 polymer ?
#
loop_
_entity_poly.entity_id
_entity_poly.type
_entity_poly.pdbx_seq_one_letter_code
_entity_poly.pdbx_strand_id
1 'polypeptide(L)' 'MTLYIAQFTAKHRLIQVEENSVFMWRQESGDIDNSMLADKIKRESSIHFFNMIAGKNYNIELEDITVTIWKTEPFNG' A
#
# COMPACT_ATOMS: atom_id res chain seq x y z
N MET A 1 -4.51 -20.60 5.39
CA MET A 1 -4.75 -19.21 4.95
C MET A 1 -4.79 -18.31 6.18
N THR A 2 -3.75 -17.52 6.36
CA THR A 2 -3.53 -16.68 7.54
C THR A 2 -3.82 -15.22 7.18
N LEU A 3 -4.46 -14.47 8.07
CA LEU A 3 -4.65 -13.04 7.93
C LEU A 3 -3.39 -12.34 8.43
N TYR A 4 -2.89 -11.38 7.66
CA TYR A 4 -1.72 -10.57 7.99
C TYR A 4 -2.09 -9.10 8.00
N ILE A 5 -1.31 -8.32 8.74
CA ILE A 5 -1.37 -6.86 8.76
C ILE A 5 0.02 -6.29 8.46
N ALA A 6 0.06 -5.22 7.68
CA ALA A 6 1.26 -4.47 7.37
C ALA A 6 1.07 -3.00 7.69
N GLN A 7 2.02 -2.41 8.41
CA GLN A 7 2.14 -0.96 8.49
C GLN A 7 2.96 -0.47 7.29
N PHE A 8 2.46 0.54 6.58
CA PHE A 8 3.15 1.11 5.44
C PHE A 8 3.02 2.63 5.37
N THR A 9 3.95 3.24 4.66
CA THR A 9 3.83 4.62 4.17
C THR A 9 3.90 4.65 2.65
N ALA A 10 3.05 5.43 2.00
CA ALA A 10 3.10 5.66 0.56
C ALA A 10 3.29 7.14 0.22
N LYS A 11 4.08 7.39 -0.83
CA LYS A 11 4.37 8.72 -1.36
C LYS A 11 4.11 8.74 -2.86
N HIS A 12 3.49 9.80 -3.34
CA HIS A 12 3.43 10.08 -4.76
C HIS A 12 4.51 11.10 -5.13
N ARG A 13 5.09 10.96 -6.32
CA ARG A 13 6.20 11.78 -6.80
C ARG A 13 5.94 13.29 -6.73
N LEU A 14 4.71 13.73 -7.03
CA LEU A 14 4.34 15.16 -7.11
C LEU A 14 3.41 15.65 -5.99
N ILE A 15 2.70 14.74 -5.32
CA ILE A 15 1.71 15.14 -4.31
C ILE A 15 2.44 15.20 -2.98
N GLN A 16 2.49 16.37 -2.36
CA GLN A 16 3.19 16.61 -1.10
C GLN A 16 2.38 16.14 0.14
N VAL A 17 1.79 14.95 0.03
CA VAL A 17 1.03 14.28 1.09
C VAL A 17 1.56 12.86 1.20
N GLU A 18 1.72 12.38 2.44
CA GLU A 18 2.12 11.00 2.73
C GLU A 18 0.90 10.22 3.24
N GLU A 19 0.65 9.05 2.67
CA GLU A 19 -0.30 8.08 3.20
C GLU A 19 0.41 7.28 4.29
N ASN A 20 -0.05 7.36 5.54
CA ASN A 20 0.42 6.49 6.63
C ASN A 20 -0.76 5.63 7.07
N SER A 21 -0.65 4.32 6.85
CA SER A 21 -1.81 3.43 6.96
C SER A 21 -1.41 1.98 7.25
N VAL A 22 -2.41 1.13 7.42
CA VAL A 22 -2.28 -0.31 7.56
C VAL A 22 -3.01 -1.04 6.44
N PHE A 23 -2.42 -2.13 5.97
CA PHE A 23 -3.01 -2.99 4.94
C PHE A 23 -3.16 -4.41 5.47
N MET A 24 -4.37 -4.97 5.33
CA MET A 24 -4.66 -6.34 5.74
C MET A 24 -4.88 -7.22 4.51
N TRP A 25 -4.29 -8.42 4.51
CA TRP A 25 -4.48 -9.38 3.43
C TRP A 25 -4.42 -10.82 3.95
N ARG A 26 -4.91 -11.74 3.14
CA ARG A 26 -4.82 -13.18 3.41
C ARG A 26 -3.83 -13.82 2.44
N GLN A 27 -2.98 -14.71 2.95
CA GLN A 27 -2.12 -15.56 2.12
C GLN A 27 -1.98 -16.96 2.73
N GLU A 28 -1.50 -17.91 1.93
CA GLU A 28 -1.03 -19.19 2.47
C GLU A 28 0.20 -18.98 3.35
N SER A 29 0.42 -19.90 4.29
CA SER A 29 1.58 -19.81 5.18
C SER A 29 2.86 -19.87 4.35
N GLY A 30 3.75 -18.91 4.54
CA GLY A 30 4.97 -18.75 3.76
C GLY A 30 5.59 -17.38 4.02
N ASP A 31 6.77 -17.16 3.44
CA ASP A 31 7.49 -15.90 3.57
C ASP A 31 6.72 -14.75 2.92
N ILE A 32 6.83 -13.56 3.51
CA ILE A 32 6.21 -12.35 2.98
C ILE A 32 7.20 -11.70 2.02
N ASP A 33 6.87 -11.72 0.72
CA ASP A 33 7.59 -10.94 -0.28
C ASP A 33 7.14 -9.48 -0.22
N ASN A 34 7.99 -8.61 0.33
CA ASN A 34 7.72 -7.19 0.47
C ASN A 34 7.56 -6.47 -0.88
N SER A 35 8.18 -6.95 -1.96
CA SER A 35 8.00 -6.36 -3.29
C SER A 35 6.59 -6.65 -3.80
N MET A 36 6.15 -7.91 -3.72
CA MET A 36 4.79 -8.28 -4.12
C MET A 36 3.72 -7.62 -3.26
N LEU A 37 3.98 -7.49 -1.94
CA LEU A 37 3.10 -6.79 -1.02
C LEU A 37 3.03 -5.29 -1.32
N ALA A 38 4.16 -4.64 -1.61
CA ALA A 38 4.18 -3.23 -1.99
C ALA A 38 3.37 -2.98 -3.27
N ASP A 39 3.54 -3.82 -4.29
CA ASP A 39 2.76 -3.72 -5.54
C ASP A 39 1.27 -3.96 -5.31
N LYS A 40 0.93 -4.88 -4.40
CA LYS A 40 -0.46 -5.09 -3.98
C LYS A 40 -1.05 -3.86 -3.30
N ILE A 41 -0.32 -3.26 -2.35
CA ILE A 41 -0.71 -2.03 -1.65
C ILE A 41 -0.91 -0.88 -2.65
N LYS A 42 0.00 -0.72 -3.63
CA LYS A 42 -0.14 0.30 -4.68
C LYS A 42 -1.47 0.15 -5.44
N ARG A 43 -1.78 -1.07 -5.90
CA ARG A 43 -2.96 -1.38 -6.71
C ARG A 43 -4.27 -1.29 -5.93
N GLU A 44 -4.28 -1.70 -4.67
CA GLU A 44 -5.51 -1.90 -3.90
C GLU A 44 -5.79 -0.77 -2.89
N SER A 45 -4.80 0.06 -2.55
CA SER A 45 -4.95 1.15 -1.58
C SER A 45 -4.44 2.48 -2.12
N SER A 46 -3.13 2.61 -2.35
CA SER A 46 -2.50 3.92 -2.50
C SER A 46 -2.95 4.68 -3.75
N ILE A 47 -3.19 3.97 -4.87
CA ILE A 47 -3.72 4.62 -6.08
C ILE A 47 -5.08 5.29 -5.82
N HIS A 48 -5.94 4.67 -5.01
CA HIS A 48 -7.25 5.24 -4.69
C HIS A 48 -7.11 6.43 -3.75
N PHE A 49 -6.22 6.36 -2.76
CA PHE A 49 -5.90 7.48 -1.89
C PHE A 49 -5.41 8.70 -2.67
N PHE A 50 -4.40 8.54 -3.53
CA PHE A 50 -3.86 9.66 -4.29
C PHE A 50 -4.82 10.20 -5.34
N ASN A 51 -5.63 9.35 -5.98
CA ASN A 51 -6.70 9.82 -6.87
C ASN A 51 -7.75 10.67 -6.13
N MET A 52 -8.09 10.29 -4.89
CA MET A 52 -9.00 11.08 -4.06
C MET A 52 -8.42 12.47 -3.74
N ILE A 53 -7.12 12.55 -3.46
CA ILE A 53 -6.44 13.82 -3.15
C ILE A 53 -6.24 14.70 -4.38
N ALA A 54 -5.85 14.11 -5.52
CA ALA A 54 -5.58 14.84 -6.76
C ALA A 54 -6.84 15.35 -7.47
N GLY A 55 -7.98 14.69 -7.25
CA GLY A 55 -9.22 14.98 -7.95
C GLY A 55 -9.13 14.67 -9.45
N LYS A 56 -9.96 15.33 -10.27
CA LYS A 56 -10.06 15.04 -11.72
C LYS A 56 -8.97 15.68 -12.58
N ASN A 57 -8.07 16.46 -11.99
CA ASN A 57 -7.14 17.33 -12.74
C ASN A 57 -5.79 16.67 -13.02
N TYR A 58 -5.51 15.53 -12.40
CA TYR A 58 -4.22 14.85 -12.54
C TYR A 58 -4.42 13.33 -12.51
N ASN A 59 -3.86 12.66 -13.50
CA ASN A 59 -3.93 11.20 -13.60
C ASN A 59 -2.81 10.58 -12.75
N ILE A 60 -3.18 9.69 -11.83
CA ILE A 60 -2.24 9.01 -10.93
C ILE A 60 -1.86 7.66 -11.53
N GLU A 61 -0.58 7.50 -11.86
CA GLU A 61 0.00 6.24 -12.32
C GLU A 61 0.65 5.48 -11.15
N LEU A 62 0.68 4.14 -11.24
CA LEU A 62 1.23 3.29 -10.17
C LEU A 62 2.74 3.48 -9.99
N GLU A 63 3.43 3.80 -11.08
CA GLU A 63 4.87 4.02 -11.15
C GLU A 63 5.29 5.28 -10.38
N ASP A 64 4.39 6.27 -10.27
CA ASP A 64 4.62 7.49 -9.51
C ASP A 64 4.43 7.31 -7.99
N ILE A 65 3.94 6.14 -7.56
CA ILE A 65 3.71 5.80 -6.16
C ILE A 65 4.85 4.92 -5.66
N THR A 66 5.47 5.32 -4.55
CA THR A 66 6.44 4.52 -3.79
C THR A 66 5.81 4.10 -2.48
N VAL A 67 5.81 2.79 -2.20
CA VAL A 67 5.33 2.19 -0.94
C VAL A 67 6.53 1.70 -0.14
N THR A 68 6.58 2.03 1.14
CA THR A 68 7.55 1.52 2.11
C THR A 68 6.79 0.75 3.18
N ILE A 69 7.10 -0.54 3.31
CA ILE A 69 6.52 -1.41 4.34
C ILE A 69 7.46 -1.39 5.54
N TRP A 70 6.93 -1.06 6.71
CA TRP A 70 7.71 -0.92 7.95
C TRP A 70 7.68 -2.18 8.79
N LYS A 71 6.49 -2.79 8.90
CA LYS A 71 6.27 -3.97 9.73
C LYS A 71 5.20 -4.83 9.11
N THR A 72 5.37 -6.14 9.20
CA THR A 72 4.38 -7.15 8.82
C THR A 72 4.24 -8.17 9.93
N GLU A 73 3.02 -8.59 10.24
CA GLU A 73 2.76 -9.64 11.23
C GLU A 73 1.46 -10.40 10.95
N PRO A 74 1.34 -11.67 11.39
CA PRO A 74 0.05 -12.35 11.45
C PRO A 74 -0.93 -11.57 12.33
N PHE A 75 -2.17 -11.45 11.89
CA PHE A 75 -3.23 -10.74 12.60
C PHE A 75 -4.35 -11.72 12.98
N ASN A 76 -4.61 -11.83 14.28
CA ASN A 76 -5.57 -12.80 14.84
C ASN A 76 -6.93 -12.20 15.23
N GLY A 77 -7.14 -10.89 15.01
CA GLY A 77 -8.33 -10.16 15.46
C GLY A 77 -8.10 -9.47 16.79
#